data_AF-A0AAD0HLC7-F1
#
_entry.id   AF-A0AAD0HLC7-F1
#
_cell.length_a   1.000
_cell.length_b   1.000
_cell.length_c   1.000
_cell.angle_alpha   90.00
_cell.angle_beta   90.00
_cell.angle_gamma   90.00
#
_symmetry.space_group_name_H-M   'P 1'
#
loop_
_entity.id
_entity.type
_entity.pdbx_description
1 polymer ?
#
loop_
_entity_poly.entity_id
_entity_poly.type
_entity_poly.pdbx_seq_one_letter_code
_entity_poly.pdbx_strand_id
1 'polypeptide(L)'
;MYNTNIIDDGKAALTTDMLHQLLSEHYPTLKNERWDVDVDTIRTSPILHPILKRKLPIGIEKFTCVLFTQQTAAFGEPLIVYFLLDEKGEMIYAMDLLLEQQDTH
;
A
#
# COMPACT_ATOMS: atom_id res chain seq x y z
N MET A 1 29.63 -12.75 -5.96
CA MET A 1 29.67 -11.37 -6.50
C MET A 1 28.22 -10.93 -6.70
N TYR A 2 27.69 -10.11 -5.81
CA TYR A 2 26.50 -9.30 -6.07
C TYR A 2 26.90 -7.85 -5.84
N ASN A 3 27.01 -7.13 -6.94
CA ASN A 3 27.45 -5.75 -7.00
C ASN A 3 26.25 -4.84 -6.70
N THR A 4 26.49 -3.90 -5.80
CA THR A 4 26.00 -2.52 -5.80
C THR A 4 24.49 -2.32 -5.85
N ASN A 5 23.90 -2.00 -4.70
CA ASN A 5 22.87 -0.95 -4.68
C ASN A 5 23.34 0.18 -3.78
N ILE A 6 23.50 1.30 -4.45
CA ILE A 6 23.73 2.67 -4.01
C ILE A 6 22.95 2.94 -2.73
N ILE A 7 23.68 3.16 -1.62
CA ILE A 7 23.11 3.84 -0.46
C ILE A 7 23.21 5.32 -0.80
N ASP A 8 22.15 5.85 -1.41
CA ASP A 8 21.96 7.29 -1.57
C ASP A 8 21.61 7.85 -0.19
N ASP A 9 22.46 8.71 0.34
CA ASP A 9 22.25 9.45 1.59
C ASP A 9 21.17 10.51 1.36
N GLY A 10 19.91 10.06 1.35
CA GLY A 10 18.73 10.87 1.06
C GLY A 10 17.49 9.97 0.97
N LYS A 11 16.90 9.63 2.12
CA LYS A 11 15.69 8.80 2.30
C LYS A 11 15.25 8.01 1.05
N ALA A 12 15.72 6.77 0.89
CA ALA A 12 15.29 5.93 -0.21
C ALA A 12 13.77 5.68 -0.17
N ALA A 13 13.09 5.86 -1.30
CA ALA A 13 11.70 5.47 -1.47
C ALA A 13 11.53 3.98 -1.14
N LEU A 14 10.50 3.65 -0.36
CA LEU A 14 10.14 2.28 -0.02
C LEU A 14 9.80 1.54 -1.31
N THR A 15 10.56 0.48 -1.58
CA THR A 15 10.30 -0.37 -2.73
C THR A 15 9.09 -1.27 -2.47
N THR A 16 8.43 -1.70 -3.55
CA THR A 16 7.33 -2.66 -3.47
C THR A 16 7.72 -3.93 -2.73
N ASP A 17 8.96 -4.40 -2.88
CA ASP A 17 9.48 -5.58 -2.18
C ASP A 17 9.53 -5.38 -0.66
N MET A 18 9.96 -4.19 -0.20
CA MET A 18 9.94 -3.84 1.23
C MET A 18 8.52 -3.78 1.79
N LEU A 19 7.58 -3.22 1.02
CA LEU A 19 6.16 -3.17 1.41
C LEU A 19 5.55 -4.58 1.45
N HIS A 20 5.90 -5.44 0.50
CA HIS A 20 5.47 -6.84 0.47
C HIS A 20 6.05 -7.64 1.64
N GLN A 21 7.30 -7.38 2.02
CA GLN A 21 7.91 -7.98 3.20
C GLN A 21 7.16 -7.55 4.47
N LEU A 22 6.89 -6.26 4.62
CA LEU A 22 6.14 -5.71 5.76
C LEU A 22 4.72 -6.28 5.83
N LEU A 23 4.07 -6.45 4.68
CA LEU A 23 2.79 -7.12 4.56
C LEU A 23 2.86 -8.58 5.03
N SER A 24 3.89 -9.31 4.61
CA SER A 24 4.11 -10.71 5.02
C SER A 24 4.44 -10.85 6.50
N GLU A 25 5.09 -9.85 7.10
CA GLU A 25 5.37 -9.81 8.54
C GLU A 25 4.08 -9.54 9.35
N HIS A 26 3.24 -8.62 8.87
CA HIS A 26 1.94 -8.32 9.49
C HIS A 26 0.90 -9.43 9.31
N TYR A 27 0.90 -10.08 8.14
CA TYR A 27 -0.05 -11.13 7.77
C TYR A 27 0.70 -12.38 7.28
N PRO A 28 1.32 -13.15 8.20
CA PRO A 28 2.13 -14.31 7.84
C PRO A 28 1.36 -15.38 7.08
N THR A 29 0.03 -15.42 7.22
CA THR A 29 -0.86 -16.33 6.49
C THR A 29 -0.94 -16.03 5.00
N LEU A 30 -0.57 -14.82 4.56
CA LEU A 30 -0.68 -14.37 3.17
C LEU A 30 0.67 -14.33 2.44
N LYS A 31 1.74 -14.77 3.10
CA LYS A 31 3.14 -14.68 2.62
C LYS A 31 3.42 -15.46 1.33
N ASN A 32 2.67 -16.53 1.07
CA ASN A 32 2.89 -17.41 -0.08
C ASN A 32 1.92 -17.14 -1.25
N GLU A 33 1.07 -16.13 -1.11
CA GLU A 33 0.05 -15.80 -2.11
C GLU A 33 0.63 -14.86 -3.17
N ARG A 34 0.08 -14.93 -4.38
CA ARG A 34 0.49 -14.04 -5.47
C ARG A 34 -0.29 -12.73 -5.37
N TRP A 35 0.43 -11.66 -5.04
CA TRP A 35 -0.11 -10.31 -5.00
C TRP A 35 0.12 -9.61 -6.33
N ASP A 36 -0.92 -8.96 -6.83
CA ASP A 36 -0.82 -7.97 -7.89
C ASP A 36 -0.63 -6.59 -7.24
N VAL A 37 0.33 -5.81 -7.73
CA VAL A 37 0.69 -4.54 -7.11
C VAL A 37 0.49 -3.40 -8.10
N ASP A 38 -0.29 -2.42 -7.67
CA ASP A 38 -0.51 -1.17 -8.39
C ASP A 38 0.00 0.02 -7.56
N VAL A 39 0.62 1.00 -8.22
CA VAL A 39 1.19 2.18 -7.55
C VAL A 39 0.70 3.43 -8.27
N ASP A 40 0.01 4.29 -7.54
CA ASP A 40 -0.53 5.53 -8.09
C ASP A 40 -0.28 6.72 -7.15
N THR A 41 0.13 7.86 -7.71
CA THR A 41 0.29 9.10 -6.94
C THR A 41 -0.97 9.94 -7.04
N ILE A 42 -1.71 9.99 -5.93
CA ILE A 42 -3.04 10.60 -5.87
C ILE A 42 -2.93 12.00 -5.25
N ARG A 43 -3.64 12.96 -5.85
CA ARG A 43 -3.86 14.28 -5.24
C ARG A 43 -4.97 14.20 -4.21
N THR A 44 -4.71 14.70 -3.00
CA THR A 44 -5.75 14.87 -2.00
C THR A 44 -6.82 15.80 -2.55
N SER A 45 -8.03 15.29 -2.69
CA SER A 45 -9.14 15.99 -3.30
C SER A 45 -10.41 15.77 -2.46
N PRO A 46 -11.43 16.63 -2.59
CA PRO A 46 -12.69 16.44 -1.87
C PRO A 46 -13.42 15.15 -2.26
N ILE A 47 -13.13 14.58 -3.44
CA ILE A 47 -13.69 13.31 -3.93
C ILE A 47 -12.93 12.07 -3.44
N LEU A 48 -11.81 12.25 -2.73
CA LEU A 48 -11.05 11.13 -2.17
C LEU A 48 -11.90 10.39 -1.13
N HIS A 49 -11.82 9.06 -1.14
CA HIS A 49 -12.57 8.22 -0.22
C HIS A 49 -12.37 8.68 1.24
N PRO A 50 -13.45 8.89 2.03
CA PRO A 50 -13.35 9.47 3.37
C PRO A 50 -12.48 8.65 4.33
N ILE A 51 -12.40 7.32 4.13
CA ILE A 51 -11.51 6.44 4.90
C ILE A 51 -10.04 6.80 4.66
N LEU A 52 -9.65 6.96 3.39
CA LEU A 52 -8.28 7.34 3.02
C LEU A 52 -7.99 8.75 3.57
N LYS A 53 -8.92 9.69 3.38
CA LYS A 53 -8.78 11.06 3.88
C LYS A 53 -8.58 11.15 5.40
N ARG A 54 -9.19 10.27 6.20
CA ARG A 54 -8.99 10.21 7.65
C ARG A 54 -7.64 9.65 8.07
N LYS A 55 -7.03 8.80 7.24
CA LYS A 55 -5.73 8.16 7.48
C LYS A 55 -4.55 9.03 7.04
N LEU A 56 -4.82 10.02 6.20
CA LEU A 56 -3.84 10.97 5.70
C LEU A 56 -3.57 12.09 6.72
N PRO A 57 -2.30 12.50 6.92
CA PRO A 57 -1.96 13.70 7.68
C PRO A 57 -2.75 14.94 7.22
N ILE A 58 -2.91 15.92 8.11
CA ILE A 58 -3.55 17.19 7.76
C ILE A 58 -2.57 18.02 6.91
N GLY A 59 -3.03 18.55 5.78
CA GLY A 59 -2.28 19.53 4.98
C GLY A 59 -1.38 18.94 3.89
N ILE A 60 -1.44 17.63 3.65
CA ILE A 60 -0.80 17.03 2.46
C ILE A 60 -1.65 17.23 1.21
N GLU A 61 -0.98 17.54 0.10
CA GLU A 61 -1.59 17.79 -1.21
C GLU A 61 -1.55 16.56 -2.13
N LYS A 62 -0.53 15.71 -1.95
CA LYS A 62 -0.28 14.50 -2.72
C LYS A 62 0.28 13.41 -1.83
N PHE A 63 -0.02 12.18 -2.20
CA PHE A 63 0.45 10.99 -1.52
C PHE A 63 0.55 9.86 -2.54
N THR A 64 1.44 8.91 -2.30
CA THR A 64 1.55 7.71 -3.14
C THR A 64 0.76 6.59 -2.50
N CYS A 65 -0.13 5.99 -3.27
CA CYS A 65 -0.95 4.86 -2.86
C CYS A 65 -0.41 3.60 -3.53
N VAL A 66 -0.01 2.61 -2.73
CA VAL A 66 0.41 1.29 -3.23
C VAL A 66 -0.65 0.28 -2.84
N LEU A 67 -1.29 -0.31 -3.85
CA LEU A 67 -2.35 -1.29 -3.71
C LEU A 67 -1.79 -2.68 -3.97
N PHE A 68 -1.88 -3.54 -2.97
CA PHE A 68 -1.65 -4.97 -3.08
C PHE A 68 -3.01 -5.66 -3.17
N THR A 69 -3.30 -6.29 -4.29
CA THR A 69 -4.53 -7.04 -4.48
C THR A 69 -4.23 -8.52 -4.63
N GLN A 70 -5.03 -9.36 -4.00
CA GLN A 70 -4.88 -10.81 -4.04
C GLN A 70 -6.24 -11.43 -4.27
N GLN A 71 -6.35 -12.21 -5.35
CA GLN A 71 -7.52 -13.04 -5.58
C GLN A 71 -7.44 -14.24 -4.64
N THR A 72 -8.22 -14.21 -3.56
CA THR A 72 -8.33 -15.34 -2.65
C THR A 72 -9.56 -16.17 -2.99
N ALA A 73 -9.36 -17.43 -3.36
CA ALA A 73 -10.46 -18.37 -3.58
C ALA A 73 -11.17 -18.75 -2.26
N ALA A 74 -10.54 -18.49 -1.11
CA ALA A 74 -11.05 -18.89 0.20
C ALA A 74 -12.15 -17.95 0.74
N PHE A 75 -12.10 -16.66 0.40
CA PHE A 75 -13.04 -15.65 0.90
C PHE A 75 -14.07 -15.18 -0.13
N GLY A 76 -13.97 -15.62 -1.38
CA GLY A 76 -14.90 -15.22 -2.46
C GLY A 76 -14.69 -13.79 -2.99
N GLU A 77 -14.06 -12.91 -2.20
CA GLU A 77 -13.80 -11.50 -2.50
C GLU A 77 -12.30 -11.23 -2.60
N PRO A 78 -11.86 -10.28 -3.47
CA PRO A 78 -10.46 -9.92 -3.56
C PRO A 78 -10.00 -9.25 -2.26
N LEU A 79 -8.85 -9.71 -1.76
CA LEU A 79 -8.20 -9.10 -0.61
C LEU A 79 -7.39 -7.90 -1.09
N ILE A 80 -7.64 -6.72 -0.55
CA ILE A 80 -6.96 -5.49 -0.96
C ILE A 80 -6.24 -4.91 0.25
N VAL A 81 -4.92 -4.73 0.16
CA VAL A 81 -4.14 -3.98 1.13
C VAL A 81 -3.63 -2.72 0.46
N TYR A 82 -3.81 -1.58 1.10
CA TYR A 82 -3.27 -0.32 0.61
C TYR A 82 -2.28 0.27 1.60
N PHE A 83 -1.18 0.78 1.05
CA PHE A 83 -0.22 1.61 1.74
C PHE A 83 -0.38 3.04 1.24
N LEU A 84 -0.62 3.95 2.17
CA LEU A 84 -0.57 5.38 1.93
C LEU A 84 0.82 5.84 2.32
N LEU A 85 1.58 6.33 1.36
CA LEU A 85 2.91 6.88 1.54
C LEU A 85 2.93 8.36 1.24
N ASP A 86 4.00 9.05 1.63
CA ASP A 86 4.25 10.41 1.17
C ASP A 86 4.44 10.50 -0.35
N GLU A 87 4.45 11.72 -0.88
CA GLU A 87 4.62 11.98 -2.32
C GLU A 87 5.84 11.26 -2.90
N LYS A 88 6.93 11.14 -2.14
CA LYS A 88 8.17 10.48 -2.56
C LYS A 88 8.20 8.98 -2.29
N GLY A 89 7.19 8.44 -1.60
CA GLY A 89 7.14 7.02 -1.23
C GLY A 89 8.16 6.62 -0.15
N GLU A 90 8.73 7.56 0.58
CA GLU A 90 9.77 7.36 1.60
C GLU A 90 9.20 7.02 2.99
N MET A 91 7.96 7.43 3.26
CA MET A 91 7.31 7.33 4.56
C MET A 91 5.90 6.81 4.42
N ILE A 92 5.56 5.78 5.21
CA ILE A 92 4.20 5.24 5.30
C ILE A 92 3.38 6.13 6.25
N TYR A 93 2.31 6.73 5.73
CA TYR A 93 1.27 7.39 6.52
C TYR A 93 0.31 6.40 7.14
N ALA A 94 -0.13 5.40 6.37
CA ALA A 94 -1.04 4.38 6.85
C ALA A 94 -0.92 3.10 6.03
N MET A 95 -1.26 1.98 6.67
CA MET A 95 -1.52 0.71 6.04
C MET A 95 -2.91 0.25 6.50
N ASP A 96 -3.70 -0.31 5.60
CA ASP A 96 -4.96 -0.94 5.98
C ASP A 96 -5.33 -2.06 5.02
N LEU A 97 -6.09 -3.01 5.54
CA LEU A 97 -6.69 -4.09 4.80
C LEU A 97 -8.14 -3.72 4.48
N LEU A 98 -8.44 -3.46 3.20
CA LEU A 98 -9.80 -3.45 2.70
C LEU A 98 -10.15 -4.88 2.27
N LEU A 99 -10.95 -5.55 3.08
CA LEU A 99 -11.82 -6.58 2.52
C LEU A 99 -12.88 -5.78 1.77
N GLU A 100 -12.93 -5.88 0.43
CA GLU A 100 -14.15 -5.52 -0.29
C GLU A 100 -15.23 -6.45 0.23
N GLN A 101 -15.84 -6.12 1.38
CA GLN A 101 -17.15 -6.64 1.69
C GLN A 101 -18.02 -6.00 0.63
N GLN A 102 -18.51 -6.80 -0.31
CA GLN A 102 -19.69 -6.44 -1.08
C GLN A 102 -20.74 -6.04 -0.05
N ASP A 103 -20.90 -4.73 0.10
CA ASP A 103 -22.07 -4.12 0.68
C ASP A 103 -23.22 -4.59 -0.22
N THR A 104 -23.73 -5.78 0.08
CA THR A 104 -24.97 -6.31 -0.47
C THR A 104 -26.05 -5.49 0.19
N HIS A 105 -26.28 -4.32 -0.40
CA HIS A 105 -27.53 -3.58 -0.60
C HIS A 105 -28.66 -3.73 0.44
#